data_AF-A0A959TKS2-F1
#
_entry.id   AF-A0A959TKS2-F1
#
_cell.length_a   1.000
_cell.length_b   1.000
_cell.length_c   1.000
_cell.angle_alpha   90.00
_cell.angle_beta   90.00
_cell.angle_gamma   90.00
#
_symmetry.space_group_name_H-M   'P 1'
#
loop_
_entity.id
_entity.type
_entity.pdbx_description
1 polymer ?
#
loop_
_entity_poly.entity_id
_entity_poly.type
_entity_poly.pdbx_seq_one_letter_code
_entity_poly.pdbx_strand_id
1 'polypeptide(L)'
;MSTKAKNHAGKRPAKLLSGGNPQIPKGDGDGPVQDWIAAAPDWKQAICARLDELIEQTVPNVTKAVKWNSPFYGGPGNGWFLAMHVHSRYVKVTFFFGRELKPMPPVDSTDPHARYYHVLEKPGIDERQFMDWVRQAAAIPGWDPGMKAGLKRSDPNPQVDWFFAKQGPWRESFLLLRELALASGLKEELK
;
A
#
# COMPACT_ATOMS: atom_id res chain seq x y z
N MET A 1 -23.08 -24.15 19.49
CA MET A 1 -21.67 -24.00 19.86
C MET A 1 -21.32 -22.52 19.74
N SER A 2 -21.05 -21.86 20.86
CA SER A 2 -20.88 -20.41 20.94
C SER A 2 -19.39 -20.07 20.90
N THR A 3 -18.93 -19.43 19.82
CA THR A 3 -17.52 -19.03 19.67
C THR A 3 -17.30 -17.70 20.38
N LYS A 4 -16.59 -17.75 21.51
CA LYS A 4 -16.12 -16.59 22.29
C LYS A 4 -15.36 -15.60 21.41
N ALA A 5 -15.84 -14.36 21.33
CA ALA A 5 -15.04 -13.22 20.86
C ALA A 5 -13.86 -13.00 21.83
N LYS A 6 -12.64 -12.90 21.30
CA LYS A 6 -11.44 -12.62 22.09
C LYS A 6 -11.36 -11.12 22.40
N ASN A 7 -11.75 -10.75 23.62
CA ASN A 7 -11.48 -9.43 24.20
C ASN A 7 -9.98 -9.12 24.17
N HIS A 8 -9.57 -8.11 23.41
CA HIS A 8 -8.21 -7.56 23.45
C HIS A 8 -8.09 -6.57 24.61
N ALA A 9 -7.75 -7.08 25.78
CA ALA A 9 -7.40 -6.27 26.93
C ALA A 9 -6.01 -5.64 26.75
N GLY A 10 -5.93 -4.30 26.77
CA GLY A 10 -4.82 -3.56 27.39
C GLY A 10 -3.48 -3.45 26.65
N LYS A 11 -3.45 -3.08 25.36
CA LYS A 11 -2.24 -2.42 24.82
C LYS A 11 -2.20 -0.98 25.35
N ARG A 12 -1.05 -0.53 25.87
CA ARG A 12 -0.82 0.90 26.17
C ARG A 12 -1.08 1.71 24.89
N PRO A 13 -1.72 2.89 24.98
CA PRO A 13 -1.94 3.72 23.80
C PRO A 13 -0.59 3.99 23.12
N ALA A 14 -0.53 3.79 21.80
CA ALA A 14 0.72 3.96 21.08
C ALA A 14 1.23 5.40 21.26
N LYS A 15 2.55 5.55 21.33
CA LYS A 15 3.17 6.87 21.40
C LYS A 15 2.84 7.64 20.11
N LEU A 16 2.55 8.93 20.22
CA LEU A 16 2.36 9.81 19.08
C LEU A 16 3.66 10.57 18.77
N LEU A 17 3.96 10.73 17.48
CA LEU A 17 5.01 11.60 16.99
C LEU A 17 4.56 13.07 17.04
N SER A 18 5.49 13.99 16.80
CA SER A 18 5.15 15.40 16.57
C SER A 18 4.13 15.51 15.43
N GLY A 19 3.05 16.26 15.65
CA GLY A 19 1.94 16.37 14.71
C GLY A 19 0.83 15.32 14.89
N GLY A 20 0.96 14.39 15.84
CA GLY A 20 -0.12 13.48 16.24
C GLY A 20 -0.13 12.14 15.50
N ASN A 21 0.86 11.86 14.66
CA ASN A 21 0.94 10.60 13.92
C ASN A 21 1.28 9.42 14.85
N PRO A 22 0.53 8.31 14.82
CA PRO A 22 0.85 7.12 15.60
C PRO A 22 2.25 6.57 15.29
N GLN A 23 3.04 6.29 16.33
CA GLN A 23 4.33 5.65 16.22
C GLN A 23 4.16 4.13 16.26
N ILE A 24 3.90 3.53 15.11
CA ILE A 24 3.79 2.07 14.95
C ILE A 24 5.03 1.55 14.20
N PRO A 25 5.69 0.50 14.71
CA PRO A 25 6.82 -0.13 14.04
C PRO A 25 6.46 -0.60 12.61
N LYS A 26 7.49 -0.71 11.76
CA LYS A 26 7.33 -1.30 10.43
C LYS A 26 6.77 -2.72 10.55
N GLY A 27 5.78 -3.05 9.74
CA GLY A 27 5.22 -4.40 9.67
C GLY A 27 4.33 -4.56 8.44
N ASP A 28 4.29 -5.78 7.89
CA ASP A 28 3.48 -6.10 6.73
C ASP A 28 2.11 -6.64 7.13
N GLY A 29 1.12 -6.49 6.25
CA GLY A 29 -0.24 -6.97 6.44
C GLY A 29 -1.14 -5.99 7.18
N ASP A 30 -2.36 -6.46 7.46
CA ASP A 30 -3.45 -5.66 8.02
C ASP A 30 -3.23 -5.31 9.50
N GLY A 31 -2.71 -6.24 10.31
CA GLY A 31 -2.55 -6.05 11.76
C GLY A 31 -1.83 -4.75 12.16
N PRO A 32 -0.63 -4.44 11.61
CA PRO A 32 0.05 -3.18 11.89
C PRO A 32 -0.73 -1.94 11.45
N VAL A 33 -1.48 -2.03 10.35
CA VAL A 33 -2.33 -0.93 9.87
C VAL A 33 -3.50 -0.70 10.82
N GLN A 34 -4.16 -1.75 11.29
CA GLN A 34 -5.23 -1.64 12.30
C GLN A 34 -4.71 -1.11 13.63
N ASP A 35 -3.52 -1.54 14.08
CA ASP A 35 -2.85 -0.97 15.26
C ASP A 35 -2.59 0.55 15.08
N TRP A 36 -2.23 1.00 13.87
CA TRP A 36 -2.04 2.41 13.55
C TRP A 36 -3.36 3.18 13.55
N ILE A 37 -4.41 2.63 12.93
CA ILE A 37 -5.75 3.24 12.88
C ILE A 37 -6.30 3.38 14.31
N ALA A 38 -6.20 2.33 15.12
CA ALA A 38 -6.66 2.32 16.51
C ALA A 38 -5.94 3.35 17.40
N ALA A 39 -4.71 3.72 17.04
CA ALA A 39 -3.91 4.71 17.75
C ALA A 39 -4.08 6.14 17.22
N ALA A 40 -4.78 6.36 16.11
CA ALA A 40 -5.01 7.69 15.58
C ALA A 40 -5.86 8.52 16.58
N PRO A 41 -5.49 9.79 16.86
CA PRO A 41 -6.16 10.57 17.89
C PRO A 41 -7.50 11.15 17.41
N ASP A 42 -8.43 11.29 18.35
CA ASP A 42 -9.70 12.01 18.21
C ASP A 42 -10.53 11.54 16.99
N TRP A 43 -11.13 12.47 16.25
CA TRP A 43 -11.89 12.23 15.03
C TRP A 43 -11.10 11.54 13.92
N LYS A 44 -9.75 11.54 13.99
CA LYS A 44 -8.90 10.98 12.93
C LYS A 44 -8.97 9.46 12.92
N GLN A 45 -9.23 8.81 14.07
CA GLN A 45 -9.46 7.37 14.11
C GLN A 45 -10.61 6.96 13.19
N ALA A 46 -11.76 7.62 13.31
CA ALA A 46 -12.93 7.33 12.49
C ALA A 46 -12.67 7.58 11.00
N ILE A 47 -11.97 8.66 10.67
CA ILE A 47 -11.59 8.98 9.29
C ILE A 47 -10.62 7.93 8.73
N CYS A 48 -9.57 7.56 9.47
CA CYS A 48 -8.60 6.56 9.03
C CYS A 48 -9.23 5.18 8.86
N ALA A 49 -10.13 4.77 9.77
CA ALA A 49 -10.89 3.54 9.64
C ALA A 49 -11.78 3.56 8.40
N ARG A 50 -12.48 4.68 8.14
CA ARG A 50 -13.34 4.81 6.95
C ARG A 50 -12.53 4.80 5.65
N LEU A 51 -11.38 5.45 5.61
CA LEU A 51 -10.49 5.41 4.46
C LEU A 51 -10.00 3.99 4.18
N ASP A 52 -9.59 3.25 5.20
CA ASP A 52 -9.17 1.85 5.09
C ASP A 52 -10.29 0.96 4.52
N GLU A 53 -11.50 1.08 5.05
CA GLU A 53 -12.68 0.35 4.58
C GLU A 53 -12.98 0.65 3.10
N LEU A 54 -12.95 1.92 2.70
CA LEU A 54 -13.19 2.32 1.30
C LEU A 54 -12.10 1.81 0.36
N ILE A 55 -10.85 1.70 0.82
CA ILE A 55 -9.75 1.11 0.05
C ILE A 55 -9.99 -0.38 -0.15
N GLU A 56 -10.32 -1.13 0.91
CA GLU A 56 -10.59 -2.57 0.82
C GLU A 56 -11.80 -2.89 -0.07
N GLN A 57 -12.85 -2.08 0.02
CA GLN A 57 -14.03 -2.21 -0.84
C GLN A 57 -13.69 -1.98 -2.32
N THR A 58 -12.76 -1.07 -2.60
CA THR A 58 -12.39 -0.69 -3.97
C THR A 58 -11.38 -1.67 -4.59
N VAL A 59 -10.45 -2.20 -3.79
CA VAL A 59 -9.35 -3.06 -4.24
C VAL A 59 -9.35 -4.35 -3.40
N PRO A 60 -10.04 -5.41 -3.87
CA PRO A 60 -9.98 -6.70 -3.21
C PRO A 60 -8.54 -7.22 -3.10
N ASN A 61 -8.19 -7.81 -1.96
CA ASN A 61 -6.84 -8.32 -1.67
C ASN A 61 -5.74 -7.24 -1.73
N VAL A 62 -6.07 -6.00 -1.37
CA VAL A 62 -5.08 -4.92 -1.24
C VAL A 62 -3.91 -5.33 -0.33
N THR A 63 -2.68 -5.06 -0.77
CA THR A 63 -1.49 -5.26 0.05
C THR A 63 -1.34 -4.09 1.00
N LYS A 64 -1.19 -4.38 2.29
CA LYS A 64 -1.04 -3.38 3.36
C LYS A 64 0.30 -3.52 4.06
N ALA A 65 0.85 -2.40 4.54
CA ALA A 65 1.99 -2.39 5.45
C ALA A 65 2.07 -1.07 6.22
N VAL A 66 2.74 -1.06 7.37
CA VAL A 66 3.24 0.17 7.99
C VAL A 66 4.70 0.36 7.59
N LYS A 67 5.04 1.52 7.01
CA LYS A 67 6.40 1.92 6.65
C LYS A 67 6.62 3.36 7.11
N TRP A 68 7.76 3.62 7.77
CA TRP A 68 8.07 4.93 8.35
C TRP A 68 6.92 5.52 9.19
N ASN A 69 6.29 4.70 10.03
CA ASN A 69 5.13 5.04 10.87
C ASN A 69 3.87 5.47 10.10
N SER A 70 3.73 5.08 8.83
CA SER A 70 2.59 5.44 7.98
C SER A 70 2.01 4.17 7.35
N PRO A 71 0.68 4.00 7.26
CA PRO A 71 0.07 2.93 6.48
C PRO A 71 0.29 3.14 4.98
N PHE A 72 0.62 2.06 4.28
CA PHE A 72 0.85 1.97 2.85
C PHE A 72 -0.09 0.92 2.26
N TYR A 73 -0.61 1.23 1.07
CA TYR A 73 -1.54 0.39 0.31
C TYR A 73 -1.03 0.20 -1.10
N GLY A 74 -1.05 -1.04 -1.57
CA GLY A 74 -0.50 -1.47 -2.85
C GLY A 74 -1.35 -2.53 -3.53
N GLY A 75 -1.23 -2.63 -4.85
CA GLY A 75 -1.82 -3.73 -5.60
C GLY A 75 -0.95 -5.00 -5.44
N PRO A 76 -1.51 -6.21 -5.55
CA PRO A 76 -0.75 -7.45 -5.51
C PRO A 76 0.44 -7.42 -6.49
N GLY A 77 1.65 -7.32 -5.95
CA GLY A 77 2.89 -7.27 -6.74
C GLY A 77 3.14 -5.94 -7.47
N ASN A 78 2.28 -4.92 -7.34
CA ASN A 78 2.28 -3.72 -8.18
C ASN A 78 2.76 -2.44 -7.47
N GLY A 79 3.64 -2.55 -6.47
CA GLY A 79 4.12 -1.39 -5.71
C GLY A 79 3.02 -0.73 -4.86
N TRP A 80 3.33 0.42 -4.30
CA TRP A 80 2.45 1.20 -3.41
C TRP A 80 1.77 2.32 -4.20
N PHE A 81 0.44 2.37 -4.19
CA PHE A 81 -0.30 3.44 -4.86
C PHE A 81 -0.74 4.55 -3.90
N LEU A 82 -0.86 4.24 -2.60
CA LEU A 82 -1.34 5.17 -1.58
C LEU A 82 -0.62 5.00 -0.25
N ALA A 83 -0.43 6.10 0.47
CA ALA A 83 -0.07 6.10 1.89
C ALA A 83 -0.93 7.08 2.70
N MET A 84 -1.07 6.84 4.00
CA MET A 84 -1.75 7.73 4.94
C MET A 84 -0.80 8.29 6.00
N HIS A 85 -1.03 9.52 6.43
CA HIS A 85 -0.29 10.12 7.55
C HIS A 85 -1.19 11.08 8.32
N VAL A 86 -1.13 11.03 9.66
CA VAL A 86 -1.89 11.96 10.50
C VAL A 86 -1.08 13.23 10.74
N HIS A 87 -1.69 14.38 10.47
CA HIS A 87 -1.20 15.69 10.89
C HIS A 87 -2.17 16.30 11.91
N SER A 88 -1.76 17.36 12.61
CA SER A 88 -2.55 17.96 13.68
C SER A 88 -3.95 18.37 13.25
N ARG A 89 -4.09 18.91 12.02
CA ARG A 89 -5.34 19.45 11.48
C ARG A 89 -6.04 18.57 10.44
N TYR A 90 -5.35 17.59 9.87
CA TYR A 90 -5.88 16.78 8.77
C TYR A 90 -5.26 15.38 8.76
N VAL A 91 -5.98 14.42 8.15
CA VAL A 91 -5.39 13.17 7.68
C VAL A 91 -4.92 13.40 6.25
N LYS A 92 -3.63 13.19 5.98
CA LYS A 92 -3.07 13.28 4.64
C LYS A 92 -3.15 11.91 3.98
N VAL A 93 -3.79 11.86 2.83
CA VAL A 93 -3.68 10.76 1.88
C VAL A 93 -2.69 11.19 0.80
N THR A 94 -1.66 10.39 0.60
CA THR A 94 -0.70 10.55 -0.49
C THR A 94 -0.99 9.54 -1.58
N PHE A 95 -1.27 10.03 -2.80
CA PHE A 95 -1.27 9.21 -4.00
C PHE A 95 0.08 9.37 -4.69
N PHE A 96 0.88 8.30 -4.77
CA PHE A 96 2.26 8.39 -5.25
C PHE A 96 2.38 8.82 -6.72
N PHE A 97 1.40 8.42 -7.54
CA PHE A 97 1.24 8.89 -8.93
C PHE A 97 -0.04 9.74 -9.08
N GLY A 98 -0.29 10.59 -8.09
CA GLY A 98 -1.51 11.41 -8.03
C GLY A 98 -1.72 12.34 -9.22
N ARG A 99 -0.66 12.75 -9.92
CA ARG A 99 -0.77 13.58 -11.15
C ARG A 99 -1.42 12.85 -12.33
N GLU A 100 -1.46 11.53 -12.32
CA GLU A 100 -2.09 10.73 -13.37
C GLU A 100 -3.60 10.55 -13.17
N LEU A 101 -4.10 10.87 -11.96
CA LEU A 101 -5.49 10.68 -11.60
C LEU A 101 -6.38 11.82 -12.13
N LYS A 102 -7.65 11.48 -12.40
CA LYS A 102 -8.65 12.40 -12.96
C LYS A 102 -9.94 12.38 -12.14
N PRO A 103 -10.41 13.51 -11.57
CA PRO A 103 -9.68 14.78 -11.47
C PRO A 103 -8.39 14.61 -10.67
N MET A 104 -7.44 15.53 -10.81
CA MET A 104 -6.19 15.47 -10.05
C MET A 104 -6.44 15.81 -8.57
N PRO A 105 -5.90 15.05 -7.59
CA PRO A 105 -6.04 15.40 -6.18
C PRO A 105 -5.48 16.80 -5.91
N PRO A 106 -6.17 17.62 -5.10
CA PRO A 106 -6.05 19.07 -5.17
C PRO A 106 -4.76 19.62 -4.56
N VAL A 107 -4.09 18.89 -3.66
CA VAL A 107 -2.93 19.43 -2.94
C VAL A 107 -1.62 19.01 -3.61
N ASP A 108 -0.72 19.98 -3.78
CA ASP A 108 0.60 19.78 -4.39
C ASP A 108 1.56 18.98 -3.50
N SER A 109 2.56 18.39 -4.14
CA SER A 109 3.68 17.69 -3.52
C SER A 109 5.00 18.30 -3.99
N THR A 110 6.04 18.19 -3.15
CA THR A 110 7.43 18.43 -3.58
C THR A 110 7.94 17.32 -4.50
N ASP A 111 7.38 16.11 -4.38
CA ASP A 111 7.62 15.03 -5.33
C ASP A 111 6.87 15.33 -6.64
N PRO A 112 7.52 15.19 -7.81
CA PRO A 112 6.95 15.58 -9.10
C PRO A 112 5.84 14.66 -9.62
N HIS A 113 5.55 13.53 -8.97
CA HIS A 113 4.48 12.62 -9.37
C HIS A 113 3.33 12.60 -8.36
N ALA A 114 3.65 12.75 -7.08
CA ALA A 114 2.66 12.62 -6.03
C ALA A 114 1.69 13.81 -5.98
N ARG A 115 0.48 13.53 -5.53
CA ARG A 115 -0.51 14.53 -5.10
C ARG A 115 -1.11 14.11 -3.78
N TYR A 116 -1.58 15.09 -3.01
CA TYR A 116 -2.21 14.82 -1.73
C TYR A 116 -3.71 15.13 -1.75
N TYR A 117 -4.41 14.40 -0.90
CA TYR A 117 -5.77 14.69 -0.49
C TYR A 117 -5.78 14.85 1.02
N HIS A 118 -6.09 16.05 1.51
CA HIS A 118 -6.15 16.35 2.94
C HIS A 118 -7.60 16.22 3.42
N VAL A 119 -7.85 15.25 4.28
CA VAL A 119 -9.16 15.05 4.90
C VAL A 119 -9.21 15.80 6.22
N LEU A 120 -10.15 16.74 6.32
CA LEU A 120 -10.45 17.52 7.51
C LEU A 120 -11.58 16.86 8.31
N GLU A 121 -11.75 17.24 9.58
CA GLU A 121 -12.87 16.77 10.42
C GLU A 121 -14.23 17.07 9.78
N LYS A 122 -14.35 18.27 9.22
CA LYS A 122 -15.46 18.71 8.39
C LYS A 122 -14.87 19.40 7.14
N PRO A 123 -15.34 19.10 5.93
CA PRO A 123 -16.54 18.31 5.61
C PRO A 123 -16.38 16.78 5.73
N GLY A 124 -15.18 16.26 6.02
CA GLY A 124 -14.91 14.82 6.03
C GLY A 124 -14.43 14.32 4.67
N ILE A 125 -14.71 13.05 4.37
CA ILE A 125 -14.28 12.37 3.13
C ILE A 125 -15.35 12.58 2.05
N ASP A 126 -14.95 13.00 0.85
CA ASP A 126 -15.75 12.78 -0.35
C ASP A 126 -15.55 11.33 -0.80
N GLU A 127 -16.38 10.42 -0.28
CA GLU A 127 -16.17 8.98 -0.45
C GLU A 127 -16.21 8.55 -1.90
N ARG A 128 -17.11 9.15 -2.70
CA ARG A 128 -17.24 8.83 -4.13
C ARG A 128 -15.97 9.21 -4.88
N GLN A 129 -15.48 10.42 -4.67
CA GLN A 129 -14.25 10.88 -5.33
C GLN A 129 -13.03 10.10 -4.82
N PHE A 130 -12.98 9.80 -3.53
CA PHE A 130 -11.89 9.03 -2.93
C PHE A 130 -11.80 7.61 -3.53
N MET A 131 -12.92 6.87 -3.57
CA MET A 131 -12.94 5.53 -4.18
C MET A 131 -12.58 5.57 -5.67
N ASP A 132 -12.99 6.61 -6.40
CA ASP A 132 -12.61 6.76 -7.80
C ASP A 132 -11.10 6.96 -7.98
N TRP A 133 -10.46 7.77 -7.12
CA TRP A 133 -9.00 7.89 -7.09
C TRP A 133 -8.30 6.59 -6.71
N VAL A 134 -8.80 5.85 -5.72
CA VAL A 134 -8.24 4.56 -5.32
C VAL A 134 -8.29 3.57 -6.48
N ARG A 135 -9.42 3.51 -7.21
CA ARG A 135 -9.57 2.64 -8.39
C ARG A 135 -8.54 2.99 -9.47
N GLN A 136 -8.39 4.28 -9.78
CA GLN A 136 -7.44 4.74 -10.79
C GLN A 136 -5.98 4.48 -10.36
N ALA A 137 -5.65 4.78 -9.11
CA ALA A 137 -4.30 4.60 -8.58
C ALA A 137 -3.89 3.11 -8.52
N ALA A 138 -4.83 2.22 -8.23
CA ALA A 138 -4.59 0.77 -8.25
C ALA A 138 -4.40 0.20 -9.67
N ALA A 139 -4.89 0.88 -10.70
CA ALA A 139 -4.81 0.44 -12.09
C ALA A 139 -3.46 0.78 -12.79
N ILE A 140 -2.61 1.59 -12.16
CA ILE A 140 -1.29 1.97 -12.68
C ILE A 140 -0.17 1.34 -11.84
N PRO A 141 1.05 1.16 -12.40
CA PRO A 141 2.20 0.71 -11.61
C PRO A 141 2.45 1.63 -10.41
N GLY A 142 2.46 1.05 -9.20
CA GLY A 142 2.68 1.76 -7.96
C GLY A 142 4.15 2.08 -7.71
N TRP A 143 4.37 2.96 -6.75
CA TRP A 143 5.70 3.41 -6.34
C TRP A 143 6.42 2.32 -5.56
N ASP A 144 7.71 2.12 -5.86
CA ASP A 144 8.58 1.22 -5.12
C ASP A 144 9.85 1.96 -4.69
N PRO A 145 10.09 2.17 -3.37
CA PRO A 145 11.33 2.80 -2.89
C PRO A 145 12.58 1.97 -3.18
N GLY A 146 12.44 0.68 -3.48
CA GLY A 146 13.53 -0.21 -3.87
C GLY A 146 13.85 -0.17 -5.37
N MET A 147 12.99 0.42 -6.21
CA MET A 147 13.27 0.58 -7.63
C MET A 147 14.29 1.71 -7.83
N LYS A 148 15.44 1.38 -8.41
CA LYS A 148 16.39 2.38 -8.89
C LYS A 148 15.74 3.16 -10.04
N ALA A 149 15.77 4.49 -9.97
CA ALA A 149 15.29 5.34 -11.06
C ALA A 149 15.92 4.93 -12.39
N GLY A 150 15.09 4.65 -13.41
CA GLY A 150 15.52 4.19 -14.73
C GLY A 150 15.45 2.67 -14.94
N LEU A 151 15.26 1.87 -13.88
CA LEU A 151 14.92 0.46 -14.03
C LEU A 151 13.40 0.33 -14.24
N LYS A 152 12.95 0.16 -15.49
CA LYS A 152 11.64 -0.44 -15.73
C LYS A 152 11.63 -1.81 -15.03
N ARG A 153 10.46 -2.34 -14.62
CA ARG A 153 10.35 -3.80 -14.45
C ARG A 153 11.01 -4.40 -15.68
N SER A 154 12.02 -5.25 -15.50
CA SER A 154 12.75 -5.78 -16.64
C SER A 154 11.72 -6.45 -17.53
N ASP A 155 11.49 -5.85 -18.70
CA ASP A 155 11.09 -6.64 -19.85
C ASP A 155 12.07 -7.83 -19.91
N PRO A 156 11.60 -9.04 -20.27
CA PRO A 156 12.46 -10.22 -20.35
C PRO A 156 13.74 -9.82 -21.08
N ASN A 157 14.89 -10.08 -20.43
CA ASN A 157 16.15 -9.52 -20.87
C ASN A 157 16.55 -10.26 -22.16
N PRO A 158 16.49 -9.61 -23.33
CA PRO A 158 16.67 -10.30 -24.61
C PRO A 158 18.07 -10.93 -24.74
N GLN A 159 19.04 -10.43 -23.97
CA GLN A 159 20.41 -10.93 -23.93
C GLN A 159 20.55 -12.28 -23.21
N VAL A 160 19.58 -12.67 -22.40
CA VAL A 160 19.56 -13.97 -21.69
C VAL A 160 18.33 -14.81 -22.04
N ASP A 161 17.29 -14.24 -22.65
CA ASP A 161 16.11 -14.98 -23.10
C ASP A 161 16.45 -16.13 -24.05
N TRP A 162 17.48 -15.95 -24.90
CA TRP A 162 17.96 -17.03 -25.77
C TRP A 162 18.42 -18.26 -24.98
N PHE A 163 18.95 -18.08 -23.76
CA PHE A 163 19.42 -19.15 -22.90
C PHE A 163 18.24 -19.96 -22.34
N PHE A 164 17.18 -19.29 -21.90
CA PHE A 164 15.95 -19.92 -21.40
C PHE A 164 15.06 -20.49 -22.52
N ALA A 165 15.24 -20.02 -23.76
CA ALA A 165 14.56 -20.55 -24.94
C ALA A 165 15.21 -21.82 -25.51
N LYS A 166 16.44 -22.18 -25.11
CA LYS A 166 17.10 -23.42 -25.55
C LYS A 166 16.33 -24.64 -25.02
N GLN A 167 16.01 -25.59 -25.90
CA GLN A 167 15.60 -26.92 -25.47
C GLN A 167 16.82 -27.63 -24.84
N GLY A 168 16.67 -28.05 -23.59
CA GLY A 168 17.72 -28.77 -22.87
C GLY A 168 17.23 -29.32 -21.53
N PRO A 169 17.98 -30.25 -20.91
CA PRO A 169 17.59 -30.96 -19.68
C PRO A 169 17.24 -30.06 -18.49
N TRP A 170 17.85 -28.87 -18.44
CA TRP A 170 17.67 -27.87 -17.39
C TRP A 170 16.34 -27.12 -17.46
N ARG A 171 15.63 -27.15 -18.59
CA ARG A 171 14.39 -26.39 -18.80
C ARG A 171 13.25 -26.90 -17.92
N GLU A 172 13.12 -28.21 -17.77
CA GLU A 172 12.11 -28.82 -16.89
C GLU A 172 12.38 -28.50 -15.43
N SER A 173 13.64 -28.61 -14.99
CA SER A 173 14.06 -28.23 -13.63
C SER A 173 13.81 -26.76 -13.34
N PHE A 174 14.05 -25.87 -14.31
CA PHE A 174 13.76 -24.44 -14.16
C PHE A 174 12.25 -24.16 -14.08
N LEU A 175 11.44 -24.80 -14.91
CA LEU A 175 9.97 -24.65 -14.87
C LEU A 175 9.41 -25.16 -13.54
N LEU A 176 9.88 -26.31 -13.07
CA LEU A 176 9.50 -26.87 -11.77
C LEU A 176 9.91 -25.95 -10.61
N LEU A 177 11.14 -25.42 -10.65
CA LEU A 177 11.62 -24.49 -9.63
C LEU A 177 10.82 -23.19 -9.62
N ARG A 178 10.45 -22.67 -10.81
CA ARG A 178 9.58 -21.50 -10.95
C ARG A 178 8.19 -21.75 -10.38
N GLU A 179 7.59 -22.89 -10.70
CA GLU A 179 6.29 -23.29 -10.17
C GLU A 179 6.31 -23.40 -8.64
N LEU A 180 7.35 -24.03 -8.09
CA LEU A 180 7.55 -24.16 -6.64
C LEU A 180 7.78 -22.79 -5.97
N ALA A 181 8.57 -21.91 -6.58
CA ALA A 181 8.80 -20.57 -6.05
C ALA A 181 7.48 -19.76 -6.00
N LEU A 182 6.71 -19.77 -7.08
CA LEU A 182 5.39 -19.12 -7.14
C LEU A 182 4.41 -19.72 -6.13
N ALA A 183 4.39 -21.05 -5.97
CA ALA A 183 3.55 -21.74 -4.99
C ALA A 183 3.96 -21.47 -3.54
N SER A 184 5.25 -21.22 -3.28
CA SER A 184 5.76 -20.88 -1.95
C SER A 184 5.54 -19.42 -1.55
N GLY A 185 4.97 -18.59 -2.44
CA GLY A 185 4.79 -17.16 -2.21
C GLY A 185 6.07 -16.32 -2.33
N LEU A 186 7.15 -16.89 -2.87
CA LEU A 186 8.36 -16.17 -3.26
C LEU A 186 8.04 -15.37 -4.54
N LYS A 187 8.02 -14.04 -4.42
CA LYS A 187 7.67 -13.12 -5.51
C LYS A 187 8.87 -12.56 -6.29
N GLU A 188 10.09 -12.95 -5.92
CA GLU A 188 11.26 -12.69 -6.76
C GLU A 188 11.39 -13.84 -7.76
N GLU A 189 11.19 -13.55 -9.05
CA GLU A 189 11.61 -14.47 -10.09
C GLU A 189 13.11 -14.74 -9.91
N LEU A 190 13.47 -16.03 -9.84
CA LEU A 190 14.86 -16.46 -9.82
C LEU A 190 15.51 -15.97 -11.12
N LYS A 191 16.37 -14.95 -11.00
CA LYS A 191 17.15 -14.36 -12.09
C LYS A 191 18.16 -15.34 -12.65
#